data_AF-A0A9Q3BEV5-F1
#
_entry.id   AF-A0A9Q3BEV5-F1
#
_cell.length_a   1.000
_cell.length_b   1.000
_cell.length_c   1.000
_cell.angle_alpha   90.00
_cell.angle_beta   90.00
_cell.angle_gamma   90.00
#
_symmetry.space_group_name_H-M   'P 1'
#
loop_
_entity.id
_entity.type
_entity.pdbx_description
1 polymer ?
#
loop_
_entity_poly.entity_id
_entity_poly.type
_entity_poly.pdbx_seq_one_letter_code
_entity_poly.pdbx_strand_id
1 'polypeptide(L)' 'MDWVPGRHPGGKENFNTCLVIAYRYSKTLRFLPRDKEDTAMDTSLLFWDSINSTCGVPKIIISDRDPKFTSEFWTNL' A
#
# COMPACT_ATOMS: atom_id res chain seq x y z
N MET A 1 4.83 -1.15 -5.27
CA MET A 1 4.16 -1.09 -3.97
C MET A 1 4.80 -2.17 -3.14
N ASP A 2 5.11 -1.86 -1.89
CA ASP A 2 5.87 -2.75 -1.03
C ASP A 2 5.49 -2.52 0.43
N TRP A 3 5.50 -3.59 1.21
CA TRP A 3 5.32 -3.53 2.65
C TRP A 3 6.67 -3.46 3.34
N VAL A 4 6.87 -2.44 4.17
CA VAL A 4 8.09 -2.28 4.97
C VAL A 4 7.79 -2.62 6.43
N PRO A 5 8.09 -3.86 6.87
CA PRO A 5 7.89 -4.29 8.25
C PRO A 5 9.06 -3.90 9.16
N GLY A 6 8.97 -4.27 10.44
CA GLY A 6 10.08 -4.16 11.39
C GLY A 6 10.21 -2.78 12.05
N ARG A 7 9.15 -1.98 12.05
CA ARG A 7 9.11 -0.72 12.79
C ARG A 7 8.62 -0.98 14.21
N HIS A 8 9.16 -0.23 15.17
CA HIS A 8 8.56 -0.19 16.50
C HIS A 8 7.14 0.39 16.41
N PRO A 9 6.16 -0.19 17.12
CA PRO A 9 4.82 0.38 17.23
C PRO A 9 4.87 1.86 17.59
N GLY A 10 4.15 2.70 16.84
CA GLY A 10 4.21 4.14 17.05
C GLY A 10 2.97 4.89 16.59
N GLY A 11 2.84 6.12 17.09
CA GLY A 11 1.65 6.95 16.89
C GLY A 11 0.48 6.54 17.78
N LYS A 12 -0.66 7.22 17.63
CA LYS A 12 -1.88 6.95 18.42
C LYS A 12 -2.41 5.54 18.23
N GLU A 13 -2.21 4.96 17.05
CA GLU A 13 -2.73 3.65 16.65
C GLU A 13 -1.71 2.51 16.80
N ASN A 14 -0.48 2.81 17.25
CA ASN A 14 0.58 1.81 17.46
C ASN A 14 0.95 0.97 16.22
N PHE A 15 0.89 1.57 15.03
CA PHE A 15 1.26 0.89 13.78
C PHE A 15 2.74 0.46 13.74
N ASN A 16 3.00 -0.73 13.20
CA ASN A 16 4.30 -1.42 13.21
C ASN A 16 4.83 -1.74 11.78
N THR A 17 4.04 -1.46 10.74
CA THR A 17 4.44 -1.58 9.34
C THR A 17 4.07 -0.31 8.56
N CYS A 18 4.55 -0.25 7.32
CA CYS A 18 4.23 0.85 6.42
C CYS A 18 4.06 0.31 5.00
N LEU A 19 2.94 0.66 4.36
CA LEU A 19 2.76 0.46 2.93
C LEU A 19 3.41 1.63 2.18
N VAL A 20 4.32 1.30 1.27
CA VAL A 20 5.02 2.29 0.45
C VAL A 20 4.53 2.22 -0.99
N ILE A 21 4.05 3.36 -1.47
CA ILE A 21 3.57 3.52 -2.84
C ILE A 21 4.46 4.53 -3.57
N ALA A 22 5.11 4.06 -4.63
CA ALA A 22 5.95 4.88 -5.49
C ALA A 22 5.23 5.20 -6.79
N TYR A 23 4.87 6.47 -6.98
CA TYR A 23 4.34 6.99 -8.23
C TYR A 23 5.50 7.29 -9.18
N ARG A 24 5.77 6.36 -10.11
CA ARG A 24 6.96 6.40 -10.97
C ARG A 24 7.04 7.62 -11.89
N TYR A 25 5.89 8.13 -12.33
CA TYR A 25 5.81 9.30 -13.21
C TYR A 25 6.13 10.60 -12.45
N SER A 26 5.43 10.85 -11.35
CA SER A 26 5.59 12.06 -10.53
C SER A 26 6.80 12.02 -9.59
N LYS A 27 7.53 10.88 -9.53
CA LYS A 27 8.64 10.64 -8.57
C LYS A 27 8.24 10.85 -7.11
N THR A 28 6.96 10.73 -6.81
CA THR A 28 6.42 10.93 -5.48
C THR A 28 6.29 9.60 -4.75
N LEU A 29 6.63 9.61 -3.47
CA LEU A 29 6.43 8.47 -2.57
C LEU A 29 5.32 8.80 -1.59
N ARG A 30 4.49 7.80 -1.29
CA ARG A 30 3.52 7.87 -0.21
C ARG A 30 3.82 6.77 0.80
N PHE A 31 3.87 7.16 2.07
CA PHE A 31 4.09 6.28 3.21
C PHE A 31 2.80 6.20 4.00
N LEU A 32 2.22 5.01 4.09
CA LEU A 32 0.95 4.77 4.75
C LEU A 32 1.19 3.82 5.94
N PRO A 33 1.24 4.33 7.17
CA PRO A 33 1.48 3.50 8.34
C PRO A 33 0.28 2.59 8.62
N ARG A 34 0.55 1.31 8.90
CA ARG A 34 -0.46 0.28 9.15
C ARG A 34 0.08 -0.84 10.04
N ASP A 35 -0.77 -1.82 10.31
CA ASP A 35 -0.38 -3.03 11.02
C ASP A 35 0.07 -4.14 10.04
N LYS A 36 0.92 -5.05 10.52
CA LYS A 36 1.33 -6.25 9.80
C LYS A 36 0.15 -7.15 9.44
N GLU A 37 -0.92 -7.16 10.21
CA GLU A 37 -2.07 -8.05 10.03
C GLU A 37 -3.06 -7.59 8.94
N ASP A 38 -2.80 -6.48 8.26
CA ASP A 38 -3.64 -6.00 7.16
C ASP A 38 -3.90 -7.06 6.11
N THR A 39 -5.17 -7.25 5.76
CA THR A 39 -5.58 -8.17 4.70
C THR A 39 -5.31 -7.59 3.31
N ALA A 40 -5.44 -8.43 2.27
CA ALA A 40 -5.42 -7.96 0.88
C ALA A 40 -6.50 -6.89 0.62
N MET A 41 -7.68 -7.05 1.22
CA MET A 41 -8.79 -6.11 1.08
C MET A 41 -8.49 -4.77 1.76
N ASP A 42 -7.98 -4.79 2.99
CA ASP A 42 -7.57 -3.56 3.70
C ASP A 42 -6.51 -2.80 2.91
N THR A 43 -5.52 -3.53 2.39
CA THR A 43 -4.44 -2.99 1.56
C THR A 43 -4.99 -2.31 0.30
N SER A 44 -6.01 -2.91 -0.33
CA SER A 44 -6.64 -2.35 -1.52
C SER A 44 -7.44 -1.08 -1.25
N LEU A 45 -8.22 -1.06 -0.16
CA LEU A 45 -9.00 0.10 0.23
C LEU A 45 -8.06 1.26 0.55
N LEU A 46 -6.98 0.98 1.28
CA LEU A 46 -5.95 1.94 1.59
C LEU A 46 -5.26 2.47 0.32
N PHE A 47 -4.96 1.61 -0.65
CA PHE A 47 -4.39 2.04 -1.93
C PHE A 47 -5.33 2.97 -2.70
N TRP A 48 -6.60 2.60 -2.84
CA TRP A 48 -7.58 3.39 -3.58
C TRP A 48 -7.87 4.73 -2.90
N ASP A 49 -7.97 4.76 -1.58
CA ASP A 49 -8.10 5.99 -0.79
C ASP A 49 -6.86 6.88 -0.92
N SER A 50 -5.68 6.29 -1.13
CA SER A 50 -4.44 7.03 -1.34
C SER A 50 -4.32 7.66 -2.73
N ILE A 51 -5.13 7.27 -3.71
CA ILE A 51 -5.08 7.84 -5.05
C ILE A 51 -5.66 9.25 -4.98
N ASN A 52 -4.92 10.22 -5.50
CA ASN A 52 -5.35 11.60 -5.58
C ASN A 52 -5.25 12.14 -7.01
N SER A 53 -5.85 13.31 -7.22
CA SER A 53 -5.85 14.01 -8.51
C SER A 53 -4.43 14.31 -9.04
N THR A 54 -3.44 14.48 -8.15
CA THR A 54 -2.07 14.83 -8.51
C THR A 54 -1.31 13.70 -9.20
N CYS A 55 -1.53 12.45 -8.77
CA CYS A 55 -0.88 11.28 -9.39
C CYS A 55 -1.78 10.55 -10.40
N GLY A 56 -3.10 10.75 -10.34
CA GLY A 56 -4.07 10.06 -11.18
C GLY A 56 -4.19 8.57 -10.87
N VAL A 57 -5.03 7.88 -11.65
CA VAL A 57 -5.21 6.44 -11.52
C VAL A 57 -4.08 5.72 -12.27
N PRO A 58 -3.33 4.82 -11.61
CA PRO A 58 -2.28 4.08 -12.28
C PRO A 58 -2.86 3.05 -13.25
N LYS A 59 -2.27 2.94 -14.44
CA LYS A 59 -2.61 1.89 -15.41
C LYS A 59 -1.98 0.53 -15.08
N ILE A 60 -0.87 0.55 -14.34
CA ILE A 60 -0.09 -0.63 -14.00
C ILE A 60 0.34 -0.50 -12.54
N ILE A 61 0.04 -1.52 -11.75
CA ILE A 61 0.52 -1.67 -10.38
C ILE A 61 1.63 -2.72 -10.41
N ILE A 62 2.79 -2.36 -9.87
CA ILE A 62 3.93 -3.28 -9.71
C ILE A 62 4.13 -3.45 -8.21
N SER A 63 3.97 -4.66 -7.70
CA SER A 63 4.25 -5.04 -6.31
C SER A 63 5.30 -6.15 -6.25
N ASP A 64 5.74 -6.48 -5.04
CA ASP A 64 6.46 -7.73 -4.80
C ASP A 64 5.47 -8.93 -4.79
N ARG A 65 5.95 -10.09 -4.33
CA ARG A 65 5.15 -11.34 -4.26
C ARG A 65 4.49 -11.56 -2.90
N ASP A 66 4.24 -10.50 -2.14
CA ASP A 66 3.50 -10.62 -0.89
C ASP A 66 2.06 -11.16 -1.17
N PRO A 67 1.57 -12.15 -0.40
CA PRO A 67 0.22 -12.72 -0.55
C PRO A 67 -0.90 -11.68 -0.57
N LYS A 68 -0.70 -10.52 0.08
CA LYS A 68 -1.65 -9.42 0.09
C LYS A 68 -1.84 -8.79 -1.29
N PHE A 69 -0.86 -8.90 -2.18
CA PHE A 69 -0.93 -8.39 -3.56
C PHE A 69 -1.21 -9.48 -4.60
N THR A 70 -0.94 -10.75 -4.30
CA THR A 70 -1.20 -11.88 -5.21
C THR A 70 -2.57 -12.51 -5.02
N SER A 71 -3.39 -12.00 -4.10
CA SER A 71 -4.77 -12.43 -3.91
C SER A 71 -5.60 -12.25 -5.19
N GLU A 72 -6.52 -13.20 -5.47
CA GLU A 72 -7.47 -13.11 -6.59
C GLU A 72 -8.24 -11.79 -6.61
N PHE A 73 -8.40 -11.16 -5.43
CA PHE A 73 -8.97 -9.83 -5.29
C PHE A 73 -8.36 -8.81 -6.27
N TRP A 74 -7.03 -8.75 -6.38
CA TRP A 74 -6.33 -7.80 -7.25
C TRP A 74 -6.40 -8.17 -8.73
N THR A 75 -6.74 -9.42 -9.04
CA THR A 75 -6.82 -9.92 -10.42
C THR A 75 -8.19 -9.64 -11.03
N ASN A 76 -9.21 -9.43 -10.20
CA ASN A 76 -10.60 -9.16 -10.60
C ASN A 76 -10.97 -7.67 -10.53
N LEU A 77 -9.98 -6.77 -10.49
CA LEU A 77 -10.14 -5.34 -10.25
C LEU A 77 -9.86 -4.49 -11.49
#